data_AF-A0A167I5I3-F1
#
_entry.id   AF-A0A167I5I3-F1
#
_cell.length_a   1.000
_cell.length_b   1.000
_cell.length_c   1.000
_cell.angle_alpha   90.00
_cell.angle_beta   90.00
_cell.angle_gamma   90.00
#
_symmetry.space_group_name_H-M   'P 1'
#
loop_
_entity.id
_entity.type
_entity.pdbx_description
1 polymer ?
#
loop_
_entity_poly.entity_id
_entity_poly.type
_entity_poly.pdbx_seq_one_letter_code
_entity_poly.pdbx_strand_id
1 'polypeptide(L)'
;MYTKDEEFRAWLVEERFLNPETLSKENTRKEFGRFMEDYNTGTLPHEKYYNFRVYEQRMNALRAGETLPDTSAYDPEKDLADMRAARKKPEKEKESFLSVAELKELQKVERERTQIGKMKSLGLDIKPSMGVRMDAPQYEDVP
;
A
#
# COMPACT_ATOMS: atom_id res chain seq x y z
N MET A 1 5.54 -0.75 16.20
CA MET A 1 4.42 0.15 16.53
C MET A 1 3.48 0.12 15.34
N TYR A 2 2.24 -0.32 15.52
CA TYR A 2 1.30 -0.50 14.42
C TYR A 2 0.77 0.86 13.95
N THR A 3 0.58 1.05 12.64
CA THR A 3 0.06 2.31 12.06
C THR A 3 -1.36 2.66 12.57
N LYS A 4 -2.07 1.68 13.14
CA LYS A 4 -3.45 1.78 13.63
C LYS A 4 -3.59 1.60 15.15
N ASP A 5 -2.49 1.77 15.89
CA ASP A 5 -2.46 1.57 17.34
C ASP A 5 -3.34 2.59 18.08
N GLU A 6 -3.34 3.85 17.62
CA GLU A 6 -4.14 4.94 18.19
C GLU A 6 -5.65 4.64 18.03
N GLU A 7 -6.08 4.29 16.81
CA GLU A 7 -7.48 3.91 16.50
C GLU A 7 -7.95 2.71 17.31
N PHE A 8 -7.10 1.68 17.39
CA PHE A 8 -7.43 0.44 18.11
C PHE A 8 -7.59 0.67 19.61
N ARG A 9 -6.74 1.50 20.22
CA ARG A 9 -6.82 1.86 21.64
C ARG A 9 -8.09 2.63 21.97
N ALA A 10 -8.48 3.58 21.11
CA ALA A 10 -9.74 4.31 21.26
C ALA A 10 -10.95 3.37 21.18
N TRP A 11 -10.96 2.46 20.19
CA TRP A 11 -12.01 1.46 20.02
C TRP A 11 -12.12 0.50 21.21
N LEU A 12 -10.99 0.05 21.78
CA LEU A 12 -10.99 -0.80 22.97
C LEU A 12 -11.65 -0.13 24.18
N VAL A 13 -11.37 1.15 24.40
CA VAL A 13 -11.92 1.89 25.56
C VAL A 13 -13.40 2.16 25.38
N GLU A 14 -13.82 2.54 24.17
CA GLU A 14 -15.18 3.02 23.93
C GLU A 14 -16.18 1.91 23.60
N GLU A 15 -15.84 0.98 22.72
CA GLU A 15 -16.76 -0.10 22.30
C GLU A 15 -16.65 -1.32 23.19
N ARG A 16 -15.41 -1.66 23.60
CA ARG A 16 -15.15 -2.87 24.39
C ARG A 16 -15.11 -2.58 25.89
N PHE A 17 -15.04 -1.31 26.30
CA PHE A 17 -14.87 -0.90 27.70
C PHE A 17 -13.69 -1.58 28.39
N LEU A 18 -12.63 -1.87 27.62
CA LEU A 18 -11.43 -2.55 28.09
C LEU A 18 -10.29 -1.54 28.20
N ASN A 19 -9.61 -1.56 29.34
CA ASN A 19 -8.43 -0.71 29.55
C ASN A 19 -7.22 -1.32 28.81
N PRO A 20 -6.63 -0.61 27.84
CA PRO A 20 -5.53 -1.13 27.02
C PRO A 20 -4.29 -1.48 27.86
N GLU A 21 -4.09 -0.78 28.99
CA GLU A 21 -2.96 -0.99 29.91
C GLU A 21 -3.12 -2.24 30.80
N THR A 22 -4.33 -2.79 30.92
CA THR A 22 -4.61 -3.99 31.75
C THR A 22 -4.69 -5.27 30.94
N LEU A 23 -4.62 -5.17 29.60
CA LEU A 23 -4.87 -6.30 28.72
C LEU A 23 -3.62 -7.17 28.53
N SER A 24 -3.76 -8.49 28.67
CA SER A 24 -2.72 -9.44 28.29
C SER A 24 -2.48 -9.42 26.78
N LYS A 25 -1.23 -9.63 26.35
CA LYS A 25 -0.83 -9.63 24.93
C LYS A 25 -1.67 -10.57 24.06
N GLU A 26 -2.09 -11.72 24.58
CA GLU A 26 -2.95 -12.67 23.85
C GLU A 26 -4.35 -12.12 23.61
N ASN A 27 -4.94 -11.52 24.63
CA ASN A 27 -6.25 -10.87 24.52
C ASN A 27 -6.17 -9.67 23.57
N THR A 28 -5.07 -8.91 23.59
CA THR A 28 -4.86 -7.77 22.69
C THR A 28 -4.86 -8.22 21.25
N ARG A 29 -4.18 -9.34 20.94
CA ARG A 29 -4.16 -9.91 19.59
C ARG A 29 -5.54 -10.39 19.13
N LYS A 30 -6.32 -10.99 20.03
CA LYS A 30 -7.68 -11.45 19.73
C LYS A 30 -8.63 -10.28 19.42
N GLU A 31 -8.61 -9.24 20.24
CA GLU A 31 -9.43 -8.04 20.04
C GLU A 31 -8.95 -7.24 18.82
N PHE A 32 -7.64 -7.20 18.57
CA PHE A 32 -7.08 -6.58 17.37
C PHE A 32 -7.54 -7.27 16.09
N GLY A 33 -7.68 -8.61 16.11
CA GLY A 33 -8.24 -9.37 14.99
C GLY A 33 -9.67 -8.94 14.65
N ARG A 34 -10.52 -8.73 15.67
CA ARG A 34 -11.89 -8.25 15.51
C ARG A 34 -11.94 -6.82 15.00
N PHE A 35 -11.14 -5.94 15.59
CA PHE A 35 -11.02 -4.56 15.12
C PHE A 35 -10.61 -4.49 13.65
N MET A 36 -9.63 -5.30 13.24
CA MET A 36 -9.20 -5.37 11.84
C MET A 36 -10.28 -5.95 10.92
N GLU A 37 -11.06 -6.92 11.38
CA GLU A 37 -12.22 -7.43 10.65
C GLU A 37 -13.21 -6.30 10.40
N ASP A 38 -13.66 -5.62 11.47
CA ASP A 38 -14.62 -4.51 11.39
C ASP A 38 -14.08 -3.33 10.56
N TYR A 39 -12.79 -3.04 10.66
CA TYR A 39 -12.12 -2.01 9.87
C TYR A 39 -12.13 -2.35 8.37
N ASN A 40 -11.86 -3.61 8.03
CA ASN A 40 -11.82 -4.06 6.64
C ASN A 40 -13.21 -4.20 6.03
N THR A 41 -14.22 -4.58 6.82
CA THR A 41 -15.63 -4.71 6.39
C THR A 41 -16.38 -3.38 6.42
N GLY A 42 -15.80 -2.33 6.99
CA GLY A 42 -16.46 -1.04 7.10
C GLY A 42 -17.60 -1.01 8.13
N THR A 43 -17.58 -1.91 9.10
CA THR A 43 -18.66 -2.07 10.11
C THR A 43 -18.39 -1.36 11.43
N LEU A 44 -17.30 -0.59 11.54
CA LEU A 44 -17.03 0.19 12.74
C LEU A 44 -18.10 1.28 12.96
N PRO A 45 -18.56 1.52 14.20
CA PRO A 45 -19.70 2.40 14.47
C PRO A 45 -19.48 3.88 14.15
N HIS A 46 -18.23 4.35 14.16
CA HIS A 46 -17.90 5.76 14.02
C HIS A 46 -16.64 5.99 13.16
N GLU A 47 -16.64 7.07 12.38
CA GLU A 47 -15.57 7.41 11.43
C GLU A 47 -14.18 7.55 12.09
N LYS A 48 -14.15 8.00 13.36
CA LYS A 48 -12.93 8.18 14.15
C LYS A 48 -12.06 6.93 14.26
N TYR A 49 -12.64 5.75 14.15
CA TYR A 49 -11.88 4.49 14.21
C TYR A 49 -11.19 4.14 12.89
N TYR A 50 -11.54 4.83 11.79
CA TYR A 50 -10.83 4.71 10.52
C TYR A 50 -9.66 5.67 10.42
N ASN A 51 -9.82 6.89 10.95
CA ASN A 51 -8.78 7.90 10.98
C ASN A 51 -8.88 8.77 12.24
N PHE A 52 -8.21 8.34 13.30
CA PHE A 52 -8.27 9.01 14.59
C PHE A 52 -7.67 10.42 14.53
N ARG A 53 -6.58 10.60 13.79
CA ARG A 53 -5.87 11.89 13.68
C ARG A 53 -6.69 12.97 13.01
N VAL A 54 -7.37 12.64 11.91
CA VAL A 54 -8.23 13.61 11.22
C VAL A 54 -9.41 13.99 12.12
N TYR A 55 -9.99 13.01 12.81
CA TYR A 55 -11.05 13.27 13.78
C TYR A 55 -10.58 14.17 14.94
N GLU A 56 -9.42 13.90 15.51
CA GLU A 56 -8.88 14.69 16.63
C GLU A 56 -8.54 16.12 16.20
N GLN A 57 -7.94 16.31 15.03
CA GLN A 57 -7.70 17.62 14.44
C GLN A 57 -9.00 18.39 14.23
N ARG A 58 -10.04 17.73 13.71
CA ARG A 58 -11.37 18.31 13.53
C ARG A 58 -11.98 18.71 14.88
N MET A 59 -11.89 17.85 15.90
CA MET A 59 -12.42 18.17 17.23
C MET A 59 -11.63 19.30 17.92
N ASN A 60 -10.31 19.36 17.71
CA ASN A 60 -9.47 20.43 18.24
C ASN A 60 -9.78 21.77 17.56
N ALA A 61 -9.93 21.80 16.24
CA ALA A 61 -10.35 23.00 15.49
C ALA A 61 -11.74 23.49 15.93
N LEU A 62 -12.68 22.56 16.16
CA LEU A 62 -14.01 22.90 16.67
C LEU A 62 -13.94 23.49 18.09
N ARG A 63 -13.11 22.91 18.97
CA ARG A 63 -12.87 23.45 20.32
C ARG A 63 -12.15 24.80 20.31
N ALA A 64 -11.30 25.04 19.32
CA ALA A 64 -10.63 26.32 19.10
C ALA A 64 -11.56 27.39 18.49
N GLY A 65 -12.78 27.03 18.08
CA GLY A 65 -13.76 27.94 17.49
C GLY A 65 -13.54 28.21 16.00
N GLU A 66 -12.73 27.41 15.32
CA GLU A 66 -12.50 27.53 13.87
C GLU A 66 -13.62 26.83 13.09
N THR A 67 -14.01 27.41 11.94
CA THR A 67 -14.98 26.80 11.03
C THR A 67 -14.34 25.61 10.33
N LEU A 68 -14.88 24.41 10.59
CA LEU A 68 -14.39 23.19 9.97
C LEU A 68 -14.62 23.21 8.45
N PRO A 69 -13.62 22.82 7.64
CA PRO A 69 -13.85 22.59 6.23
C PRO A 69 -14.88 21.47 6.06
N ASP A 70 -15.91 21.72 5.24
CA ASP A 70 -16.94 20.73 4.94
C ASP A 70 -16.33 19.59 4.11
N THR A 71 -16.10 18.45 4.75
CA THR A 71 -15.55 17.25 4.11
C THR A 71 -16.63 16.37 3.47
N SER A 72 -17.91 16.76 3.54
CA SER A 72 -19.01 15.97 2.98
C SER A 72 -19.14 16.10 1.46
N ALA A 73 -18.55 17.13 0.86
CA ALA A 73 -18.57 17.35 -0.58
C ALA A 73 -17.38 16.64 -1.26
N TYR A 74 -17.69 15.72 -2.17
CA TYR A 74 -16.70 15.10 -3.05
C TYR A 74 -16.25 16.11 -4.12
N ASP A 75 -14.95 16.41 -4.15
CA ASP A 75 -14.33 17.24 -5.19
C ASP A 75 -13.54 16.37 -6.18
N PRO A 76 -14.04 16.18 -7.41
CA PRO A 76 -13.38 15.35 -8.42
C PRO A 76 -12.03 15.91 -8.89
N GLU A 77 -11.82 17.23 -8.82
CA GLU A 77 -10.55 17.83 -9.28
C GLU A 77 -9.42 17.52 -8.31
N LYS A 78 -9.71 17.58 -7.01
CA LYS A 78 -8.76 17.21 -5.95
C LYS A 78 -8.35 15.74 -6.04
N ASP A 79 -9.31 14.85 -6.24
CA ASP A 79 -9.06 13.41 -6.39
C ASP A 79 -8.16 13.11 -7.61
N LEU A 80 -8.43 13.77 -8.74
CA LEU A 80 -7.61 13.66 -9.94
C LEU A 80 -6.17 14.19 -9.71
N ALA A 81 -6.02 15.27 -8.92
CA ALA A 81 -4.72 15.81 -8.54
C ALA A 81 -3.94 14.84 -7.63
N ASP A 82 -4.61 14.25 -6.65
CA ASP A 82 -4.02 13.27 -5.73
C ASP A 82 -3.57 12.00 -6.47
N MET A 83 -4.36 11.51 -7.44
CA MET A 83 -3.98 10.40 -8.32
C MET A 83 -2.73 10.72 -9.16
N ARG A 84 -2.64 11.94 -9.70
CA ARG A 84 -1.46 12.39 -10.44
C ARG A 84 -0.24 12.52 -9.53
N ALA A 85 -0.42 13.01 -8.30
CA ALA A 85 0.66 13.13 -7.32
C ALA A 85 1.17 11.76 -6.86
N ALA A 86 0.28 10.78 -6.67
CA ALA A 86 0.64 9.41 -6.32
C ALA A 86 1.51 8.76 -7.40
N ARG A 87 1.20 8.97 -8.69
CA ARG A 87 2.03 8.49 -9.81
C ARG A 87 3.39 9.18 -9.91
N LYS A 88 3.52 10.39 -9.39
CA LYS A 88 4.78 11.17 -9.40
C LYS A 88 5.69 10.87 -8.22
N LYS A 89 5.23 10.15 -7.20
CA LYS A 89 6.11 9.75 -6.09
C LYS A 89 7.19 8.82 -6.65
N PRO A 90 8.48 9.20 -6.60
CA PRO A 90 9.55 8.29 -6.98
C PRO A 90 9.45 7.08 -6.04
N GLU A 91 9.54 5.87 -6.61
CA GLU A 91 9.69 4.67 -5.79
C GLU A 91 10.86 4.93 -4.84
N LYS A 92 10.60 4.86 -3.53
CA LYS A 92 11.68 4.87 -2.54
C LYS A 92 12.66 3.80 -2.95
N GLU A 93 13.92 4.18 -3.13
CA GLU A 93 15.00 3.29 -3.52
C GLU A 93 14.97 2.08 -2.59
N LYS A 94 14.51 0.95 -3.12
CA LYS A 94 14.65 -0.32 -2.42
C LYS A 94 16.14 -0.63 -2.48
N GLU A 95 16.77 -0.83 -1.33
CA GLU A 95 18.16 -1.27 -1.29
C GLU A 95 18.27 -2.57 -2.08
N SER A 96 18.87 -2.46 -3.27
CA SER A 96 19.09 -3.57 -4.17
C SER A 96 20.36 -4.29 -3.73
N PHE A 97 20.28 -5.61 -3.55
CA PHE A 97 21.44 -6.46 -3.30
C PHE A 97 22.36 -6.63 -4.52
N LEU A 98 21.99 -6.07 -5.68
CA LEU A 98 22.74 -6.18 -6.94
C LEU A 98 23.68 -5.01 -7.14
N SER A 99 24.83 -5.30 -7.75
CA SER A 99 25.82 -4.29 -8.14
C SER A 99 25.28 -3.38 -9.24
N VAL A 100 25.87 -2.18 -9.36
CA VAL A 100 25.50 -1.18 -10.38
C VAL A 100 25.61 -1.73 -11.80
N ALA A 101 26.55 -2.65 -12.05
CA ALA A 101 26.73 -3.29 -13.35
C ALA A 101 25.56 -4.23 -13.68
N GLU A 102 25.17 -5.08 -12.72
CA GLU A 102 24.05 -6.02 -12.87
C GLU A 102 22.71 -5.29 -13.03
N LEU A 103 22.52 -4.17 -12.32
CA LEU A 103 21.33 -3.33 -12.48
C LEU A 103 21.23 -2.71 -13.88
N LYS A 104 22.35 -2.28 -14.47
CA LYS A 104 22.38 -1.75 -15.85
C LYS A 104 22.08 -2.84 -16.87
N GLU A 105 22.56 -4.05 -16.65
CA GLU A 105 22.28 -5.19 -17.52
C GLU A 105 20.80 -5.57 -17.46
N LEU A 106 20.22 -5.66 -16.26
CA LEU A 106 18.78 -5.86 -16.07
C LEU A 106 17.95 -4.79 -16.78
N GLN A 107 18.33 -3.52 -16.63
CA GLN A 107 17.64 -2.42 -17.31
C GLN A 107 17.71 -2.54 -18.84
N LYS A 108 18.84 -3.02 -19.38
CA LYS A 108 18.99 -3.27 -20.82
C LYS A 108 18.08 -4.41 -21.27
N VAL A 109 18.07 -5.53 -20.56
CA VAL A 109 17.20 -6.69 -20.86
C VAL A 109 15.73 -6.31 -20.80
N GLU A 110 15.32 -5.51 -19.82
CA GLU A 110 13.93 -5.07 -19.67
C GLU A 110 13.48 -4.17 -20.84
N ARG A 111 14.36 -3.25 -21.28
CA ARG A 111 14.11 -2.41 -22.46
C ARG A 111 13.98 -3.24 -23.73
N GLU A 112 14.87 -4.21 -23.93
CA GLU A 112 14.82 -5.12 -25.08
C GLU A 112 13.52 -5.94 -25.06
N ARG A 113 13.13 -6.50 -23.91
CA ARG A 113 11.85 -7.22 -23.74
C ARG A 113 10.64 -6.35 -24.04
N THR A 114 10.65 -5.09 -23.58
CA THR A 114 9.56 -4.15 -23.81
C THR A 114 9.44 -3.80 -25.29
N GLN A 115 10.56 -3.61 -25.98
CA GLN A 115 10.60 -3.36 -27.42
C GLN A 115 10.11 -4.57 -28.21
N ILE A 116 10.56 -5.77 -27.84
CA ILE A 116 10.09 -7.02 -28.44
C ILE A 116 8.59 -7.20 -28.23
N GLY A 117 8.08 -6.96 -27.01
CA GLY A 117 6.64 -7.01 -26.72
C GLY A 117 5.84 -6.03 -27.58
N LYS A 118 6.36 -4.80 -27.76
CA LYS A 118 5.77 -3.81 -28.67
C LYS A 118 5.80 -4.28 -30.12
N MET A 119 6.93 -4.77 -30.62
CA MET A 119 7.06 -5.30 -31.98
C MET A 119 6.12 -6.47 -32.24
N LYS A 120 5.97 -7.38 -31.28
CA LYS A 120 5.00 -8.49 -31.33
C LYS A 120 3.56 -7.98 -31.38
N SER A 121 3.22 -6.99 -30.56
CA SER A 121 1.88 -6.37 -30.57
C SER A 121 1.58 -5.63 -31.89
N LEU A 122 2.62 -5.12 -32.55
CA LEU A 122 2.56 -4.46 -33.86
C LEU A 122 2.64 -5.45 -35.03
N GLY A 123 2.73 -6.76 -34.76
CA GLY A 123 2.76 -7.81 -35.79
C GLY A 123 4.06 -7.92 -36.59
N LEU A 124 5.19 -7.38 -36.09
CA LEU A 124 6.50 -7.54 -36.73
C LEU A 124 7.14 -8.87 -36.35
N ASP A 125 7.77 -9.53 -37.34
CA ASP A 125 8.55 -10.75 -37.14
C ASP A 125 9.81 -10.47 -36.31
N ILE A 126 9.94 -11.18 -35.19
CA ILE A 126 11.08 -11.07 -34.28
C ILE A 126 12.01 -12.25 -34.53
N LYS A 127 13.32 -11.96 -34.70
CA LYS A 127 14.34 -13.01 -34.85
C LYS A 127 14.41 -13.87 -33.57
N PRO A 128 14.47 -15.21 -33.67
CA PRO A 128 14.61 -16.10 -32.50
C PRO A 128 15.86 -15.87 -31.65
N SER A 129 16.84 -15.12 -32.16
CA SER A 129 18.09 -14.77 -31.46
C SER A 129 18.00 -13.50 -30.61
N MET A 130 16.86 -12.80 -30.59
CA MET A 130 16.67 -11.54 -29.86
C MET A 130 16.00 -11.80 -28.51
N GLY A 131 16.64 -11.37 -27.42
CA GLY A 131 16.17 -11.54 -26.04
C GLY A 131 16.84 -12.70 -25.29
N VAL A 132 16.47 -12.86 -24.01
CA VAL A 132 16.95 -13.96 -23.17
C VAL A 132 16.26 -15.25 -23.60
N ARG A 133 17.05 -16.25 -24.04
CA ARG A 133 16.55 -17.58 -24.42
C ARG A 133 15.90 -18.24 -23.20
N MET A 134 14.62 -18.58 -23.31
CA MET A 134 13.86 -19.31 -22.29
C MET A 134 13.96 -20.82 -22.48
N ASP A 135 14.94 -21.28 -23.26
CA ASP A 135 15.19 -22.70 -23.46
C ASP A 135 15.74 -23.25 -22.14
N ALA A 136 14.87 -23.90 -21.38
CA ALA A 136 15.21 -24.54 -20.12
C ALA A 136 16.42 -25.46 -20.34
N PRO A 137 17.43 -25.47 -19.44
CA PRO A 137 18.44 -26.51 -19.48
C PRO A 137 17.69 -27.84 -19.27
N GLN A 138 17.69 -28.69 -20.30
CA GLN A 138 17.34 -30.08 -20.10
C GLN A 138 18.35 -30.62 -19.09
N TYR A 139 17.88 -30.92 -17.87
CA TYR A 139 18.65 -31.72 -16.94
C TYR A 139 18.80 -33.08 -17.60
N GLU A 140 19.98 -33.35 -18.14
CA GLU A 140 20.37 -34.69 -18.51
C GLU A 140 20.49 -35.49 -17.21
N ASP A 141 19.57 -36.46 -17.03
CA ASP A 141 19.69 -37.48 -15.99
C ASP A 141 21.00 -38.26 -16.24
N VAL A 142 21.99 -38.00 -15.40
CA VAL A 142 23.25 -38.75 -15.39
C VAL A 142 23.00 -40.06 -14.61
N PRO A 143 23.39 -41.23 -15.17
CA PRO A 143 23.04 -42.55 -14.64
C PRO A 143 23.67 -42.92 -13.29
#